data_AF-A0A645C854-F1
#
_entry.id   AF-A0A645C854-F1
#
_cell.length_a   1.000
_cell.length_b   1.000
_cell.length_c   1.000
_cell.angle_alpha   90.00
_cell.angle_beta   90.00
_cell.angle_gamma   90.00
#
_symmetry.space_group_name_H-M   'P 1'
#
loop_
_entity.id
_entity.type
_entity.pdbx_description
1 polymer ?
#
loop_
_entity_poly.entity_id
_entity_poly.type
_entity_poly.pdbx_seq_one_letter_code
_entity_poly.pdbx_strand_id
1 'polypeptide(L)'
;MAQNAIQSTIRKSEKVIQTLSIKESSKPAQIKRVEERLHVFYTADSLLMIALDEKPIVEVTKTDLENLKRILPPIKKQIEDMLYKFSNGTSQHTLAIRRIKAFEIVLELAK
;
A
#
# COMPACT_ATOMS: atom_id res chain seq x y z
N MET A 1 13.61 -4.34 -3.28
CA MET A 1 12.71 -5.50 -3.33
C MET A 1 11.27 -5.03 -3.09
N ALA A 2 10.26 -5.83 -3.47
CA ALA A 2 8.84 -5.45 -3.40
C ALA A 2 8.40 -5.04 -1.99
N GLN A 3 8.88 -5.76 -0.97
CA GLN A 3 8.64 -5.47 0.45
C GLN A 3 9.02 -4.03 0.82
N ASN A 4 10.22 -3.56 0.46
CA ASN A 4 10.64 -2.17 0.73
C ASN A 4 9.69 -1.12 0.12
N ALA A 5 9.07 -1.41 -1.03
CA ALA A 5 8.12 -0.51 -1.66
C ALA A 5 6.77 -0.51 -0.91
N ILE A 6 6.31 -1.67 -0.42
CA ILE A 6 5.13 -1.79 0.45
C ILE A 6 5.36 -1.08 1.77
N GLN A 7 6.47 -1.37 2.47
CA GLN A 7 6.83 -0.73 3.74
C GLN A 7 6.96 0.79 3.62
N SER A 8 7.54 1.31 2.52
CA SER A 8 7.55 2.75 2.25
C SER A 8 6.14 3.34 2.12
N THR A 9 5.21 2.57 1.57
CA THR A 9 3.80 2.96 1.42
C THR A 9 3.07 2.95 2.76
N ILE A 10 3.33 1.95 3.60
CA ILE A 10 2.86 1.85 5.00
C ILE A 10 3.29 3.10 5.78
N ARG A 11 4.61 3.37 5.85
CA ARG A 11 5.16 4.52 6.59
C ARG A 11 4.55 5.85 6.15
N LYS A 12 4.28 6.00 4.85
CA LYS A 12 3.64 7.22 4.31
C LYS A 12 2.19 7.32 4.76
N SER A 13 1.42 6.23 4.75
CA SER A 13 0.03 6.20 5.21
C SER A 13 -0.09 6.45 6.71
N GLU A 14 0.79 5.88 7.52
CA GLU A 14 0.86 6.13 8.97
C GLU A 14 1.11 7.61 9.26
N LYS A 15 2.09 8.22 8.57
CA LYS A 15 2.36 9.64 8.72
C LYS A 15 1.17 10.51 8.32
N VAL A 16 0.40 10.10 7.30
CA VAL A 16 -0.84 10.79 6.91
C VAL A 16 -1.89 10.70 8.02
N ILE A 17 -2.11 9.54 8.62
CA ILE A 17 -3.03 9.39 9.76
C ILE A 17 -2.61 10.30 10.91
N GLN A 18 -1.35 10.22 11.35
CA GLN A 18 -0.83 11.06 12.43
C GLN A 18 -1.04 12.56 12.14
N THR A 19 -0.74 13.00 10.91
CA THR A 19 -0.91 14.40 10.51
C THR A 19 -2.38 14.82 10.50
N LEU A 20 -3.29 13.95 10.08
CA LEU A 20 -4.72 14.25 10.04
C LEU A 20 -5.35 14.26 11.43
N SER A 21 -4.88 13.40 12.34
CA SER A 21 -5.38 13.32 13.72
C SER A 21 -4.97 14.51 14.59
N ILE A 22 -3.85 15.17 14.28
CA ILE A 22 -3.34 16.34 15.03
C ILE A 22 -4.01 17.65 14.56
N LYS A 23 -4.53 17.71 13.33
CA LYS A 23 -5.13 18.95 12.79
C LYS A 23 -6.48 19.24 13.44
N GLU A 24 -6.70 20.49 13.86
CA GLU A 24 -7.96 20.99 14.45
C GLU A 24 -9.18 20.69 13.56
N SER A 25 -9.01 20.71 12.24
CA SER A 25 -10.03 20.29 11.27
C SER A 25 -9.92 18.78 10.97
N SER A 26 -10.03 17.93 11.99
CA SER A 26 -10.01 16.48 11.78
C SER A 26 -11.07 16.08 10.75
N LYS A 27 -10.71 15.20 9.82
CA LYS A 27 -11.59 14.69 8.77
C LYS A 27 -11.82 13.19 8.98
N PRO A 28 -12.76 12.77 9.86
CA PRO A 28 -12.92 11.36 10.26
C PRO A 28 -13.07 10.39 9.08
N ALA A 29 -13.85 10.79 8.07
CA ALA A 29 -14.03 9.96 6.86
C ALA A 29 -12.73 9.80 6.04
N GLN A 30 -11.83 10.79 6.06
CA GLN A 30 -10.54 10.67 5.40
C GLN A 30 -9.60 9.78 6.20
N ILE A 31 -9.58 9.90 7.53
CA ILE A 31 -8.79 9.05 8.41
C ILE A 31 -9.18 7.59 8.22
N LYS A 32 -10.47 7.27 8.32
CA LYS A 32 -11.01 5.91 8.14
C LYS A 32 -10.59 5.30 6.79
N ARG A 33 -10.66 6.06 5.70
CA ARG A 33 -10.21 5.59 4.38
C ARG A 33 -8.71 5.29 4.33
N VAL A 34 -7.88 6.06 5.05
CA VAL A 34 -6.43 5.81 5.10
C VAL A 34 -6.13 4.61 5.99
N GLU A 35 -6.86 4.41 7.09
CA GLU A 35 -6.78 3.21 7.94
C GLU A 35 -7.15 1.94 7.18
N GLU A 36 -8.25 1.96 6.42
CA GLU A 36 -8.67 0.82 5.58
C GLU A 36 -7.60 0.45 4.55
N ARG A 37 -6.96 1.46 3.93
CA ARG A 37 -5.84 1.24 3.00
C ARG A 37 -4.59 0.72 3.71
N LEU A 38 -4.32 1.23 4.91
CA LEU A 38 -3.17 0.82 5.72
C LEU A 38 -3.28 -0.65 6.11
N HIS A 39 -4.47 -1.10 6.52
CA HIS A 39 -4.73 -2.53 6.77
C HIS A 39 -4.40 -3.41 5.56
N VAL A 40 -4.87 -3.01 4.37
CA VAL A 40 -4.55 -3.71 3.12
C VAL A 40 -3.04 -3.73 2.82
N PHE A 41 -2.31 -2.66 3.15
CA PHE A 41 -0.86 -2.66 2.99
C PHE A 41 -0.15 -3.57 3.99
N TYR A 42 -0.66 -3.72 5.21
CA TYR A 42 -0.15 -4.70 6.18
C TYR A 42 -0.41 -6.15 5.74
N THR A 43 -1.58 -6.43 5.19
CA THR A 43 -1.87 -7.72 4.54
C THR A 43 -0.91 -7.97 3.38
N ALA A 44 -0.66 -6.96 2.54
CA ALA A 44 0.28 -7.05 1.42
C ALA A 44 1.72 -7.37 1.87
N ASP A 45 2.20 -6.72 2.94
CA ASP A 45 3.54 -6.99 3.48
C ASP A 45 3.61 -8.41 4.07
N SER A 46 2.56 -8.84 4.78
CA SER A 46 2.47 -10.19 5.33
C SER A 46 2.46 -11.28 4.27
N LEU A 47 1.77 -11.06 3.13
CA LEU A 47 1.84 -11.97 1.98
C LEU A 47 3.25 -12.08 1.38
N LEU A 48 3.96 -10.95 1.29
CA LEU A 48 5.34 -10.96 0.81
C LEU A 48 6.27 -11.69 1.79
N MET A 49 6.08 -11.51 3.10
CA MET A 49 6.86 -12.23 4.12
C MET A 49 6.60 -13.74 4.06
N ILE A 50 5.34 -14.17 3.95
CA ILE A 50 4.99 -15.58 3.77
C ILE A 50 5.67 -16.16 2.53
N ALA A 51 5.65 -15.43 1.40
CA ALA A 51 6.31 -15.86 0.17
C ALA A 51 7.85 -15.92 0.26
N LEU A 52 8.44 -15.32 1.30
CA LEU A 52 9.86 -15.35 1.60
C LEU A 52 10.20 -16.32 2.76
N ASP A 53 9.25 -17.16 3.18
CA ASP A 53 9.37 -18.04 4.35
C ASP A 53 9.67 -17.28 5.66
N GLU A 54 9.26 -16.01 5.73
CA GLU A 54 9.35 -15.16 6.92
C GLU A 54 8.03 -15.13 7.70
N LYS A 55 8.13 -14.84 9.00
CA LYS A 55 6.94 -14.69 9.87
C LYS A 55 6.13 -13.45 9.46
N PRO A 56 4.83 -13.55 9.16
CA PRO A 56 4.01 -12.40 8.78
C PRO A 56 3.81 -11.40 9.93
N ILE A 57 3.55 -10.14 9.58
CA ILE A 57 3.24 -9.08 10.56
C ILE A 57 1.83 -9.26 11.13
N VAL A 58 0.88 -9.64 10.27
CA VAL A 58 -0.50 -9.94 10.64
C VAL A 58 -0.92 -11.28 10.05
N GLU A 59 -1.80 -11.99 10.74
CA GLU A 59 -2.46 -13.16 10.17
C GLU A 59 -3.28 -12.74 8.96
N VAL A 60 -3.17 -13.49 7.86
CA VAL A 60 -3.87 -13.18 6.61
C VAL A 60 -5.12 -14.04 6.53
N THR A 61 -6.29 -13.42 6.68
CA THR A 61 -7.58 -14.09 6.56
C THR A 61 -8.14 -14.01 5.14
N LYS A 62 -9.15 -14.82 4.83
CA LYS A 62 -9.88 -14.74 3.57
C LYS A 62 -10.48 -13.34 3.33
N THR A 63 -11.05 -12.73 4.37
CA THR A 63 -11.60 -11.38 4.32
C THR A 63 -10.53 -10.34 3.97
N ASP A 64 -9.31 -10.51 4.47
CA ASP A 64 -8.20 -9.62 4.15
C ASP A 64 -7.78 -9.74 2.68
N LEU A 65 -7.75 -10.96 2.14
CA LEU A 65 -7.49 -11.21 0.72
C LEU A 65 -8.56 -10.57 -0.18
N GLU A 66 -9.84 -10.70 0.19
CA GLU A 66 -10.96 -10.07 -0.54
C GLU A 66 -10.85 -8.53 -0.51
N ASN A 67 -10.53 -7.95 0.66
CA ASN A 67 -10.31 -6.52 0.80
C ASN A 67 -9.11 -6.04 -0.01
N LEU A 68 -8.01 -6.80 0.00
CA LEU A 68 -6.82 -6.51 -0.78
C LEU A 68 -7.13 -6.51 -2.28
N LYS A 69 -7.80 -7.55 -2.79
CA LYS A 69 -8.22 -7.64 -4.20
C LYS A 69 -9.15 -6.50 -4.61
N ARG A 70 -9.96 -5.98 -3.69
CA ARG A 70 -10.86 -4.85 -3.93
C ARG A 70 -10.15 -3.48 -3.88
N ILE A 71 -9.26 -3.27 -2.93
CA ILE A 71 -8.69 -1.94 -2.61
C ILE A 71 -7.37 -1.68 -3.35
N LEU A 72 -6.54 -2.69 -3.57
CA LEU A 72 -5.21 -2.49 -4.13
C LEU A 72 -5.23 -2.08 -5.63
N PRO A 73 -6.09 -2.66 -6.51
CA PRO A 73 -6.16 -2.25 -7.91
C PRO A 73 -6.48 -0.77 -8.16
N PRO A 74 -7.49 -0.13 -7.52
CA PRO A 74 -7.72 1.29 -7.74
C PRO A 74 -6.58 2.17 -7.23
N ILE A 75 -5.85 1.76 -6.17
CA ILE A 75 -4.65 2.49 -5.71
C ILE A 75 -3.53 2.35 -6.74
N LYS A 76 -3.31 1.14 -7.28
CA LYS A 76 -2.33 0.91 -8.34
C LYS A 76 -2.60 1.82 -9.54
N LYS A 77 -3.85 1.85 -10.02
CA LYS A 77 -4.28 2.72 -11.11
C LYS A 77 -4.02 4.21 -10.83
N GLN A 78 -4.31 4.67 -9.60
CA GLN A 78 -3.99 6.05 -9.21
C GLN A 78 -2.49 6.37 -9.32
N ILE A 79 -1.60 5.40 -9.02
CA ILE A 79 -0.15 5.59 -9.17
C ILE A 79 0.26 5.57 -10.64
N GLU A 80 -0.32 4.69 -11.45
CA GLU A 80 -0.13 4.67 -12.91
C GLU A 80 -0.54 6.03 -13.52
N ASP A 81 -1.71 6.55 -13.15
CA ASP A 81 -2.21 7.87 -13.56
C ASP A 81 -1.39 9.04 -12.97
N MET A 82 -0.53 8.82 -11.98
CA MET A 82 0.38 9.87 -11.50
C MET A 82 1.75 9.78 -12.18
N LEU A 83 2.09 8.62 -12.75
CA LEU A 83 3.41 8.37 -13.31
C LEU A 83 3.74 9.33 -14.45
N TYR A 84 2.77 9.69 -15.30
CA TYR A 84 2.97 10.63 -16.40
C TYR A 84 3.36 12.05 -15.94
N LYS A 85 3.12 12.39 -14.67
CA LYS A 85 3.47 13.70 -14.09
C LYS A 85 4.93 13.73 -13.60
N PHE A 86 5.60 12.59 -13.53
CA PHE A 86 6.98 12.50 -13.07
C PHE A 86 7.91 12.36 -14.26
N SER A 87 8.93 13.23 -14.34
CA SER A 87 9.97 13.08 -15.34
C SER A 87 10.68 11.73 -15.20
N ASN A 88 10.92 11.06 -16.32
CA ASN A 88 11.65 9.79 -16.36
C ASN A 88 13.01 9.93 -15.66
N GLY A 89 13.41 8.88 -14.93
CA GLY A 89 14.68 8.86 -14.19
C GLY A 89 14.68 9.57 -12.84
N THR A 90 13.62 10.32 -12.48
CA THR A 90 13.50 10.91 -11.15
C THR A 90 13.26 9.87 -10.06
N SER A 91 13.59 10.22 -8.82
CA SER A 91 13.31 9.38 -7.64
C SER A 91 11.81 9.09 -7.48
N GLN A 92 10.94 10.06 -7.79
CA GLN A 92 9.48 9.90 -7.73
C GLN A 92 8.99 8.91 -8.79
N HIS A 93 9.47 9.05 -10.04
CA HIS A 93 9.15 8.13 -11.13
C HIS A 93 9.59 6.69 -10.79
N THR A 94 10.84 6.54 -10.32
CA THR A 94 11.39 5.24 -9.93
C THR A 94 10.61 4.60 -8.79
N LEU A 95 10.24 5.38 -7.77
CA LEU A 95 9.45 4.89 -6.64
C LEU A 95 8.04 4.47 -7.05
N ALA A 96 7.39 5.23 -7.93
CA ALA A 96 6.07 4.91 -8.45
C ALA A 96 6.07 3.56 -9.19
N ILE A 97 7.04 3.34 -10.10
CA ILE A 97 7.21 2.05 -10.78
C ILE A 97 7.43 0.90 -9.80
N ARG A 98 8.28 1.10 -8.78
CA ARG A 98 8.55 0.06 -7.77
C ARG A 98 7.30 -0.33 -7.00
N ARG A 99 6.45 0.64 -6.65
CA ARG A 99 5.17 0.39 -5.96
C ARG A 99 4.18 -0.34 -6.85
N ILE A 100 4.05 0.07 -8.11
CA ILE A 100 3.20 -0.61 -9.10
C ILE A 100 3.59 -2.09 -9.20
N LYS A 101 4.87 -2.38 -9.41
CA LYS A 101 5.39 -3.75 -9.47
C LYS A 101 5.15 -4.54 -8.18
N ALA A 102 5.34 -3.90 -7.02
CA ALA A 102 5.07 -4.56 -5.74
C ALA A 102 3.59 -4.92 -5.58
N PHE A 103 2.67 -4.04 -6.00
CA PHE A 103 1.24 -4.33 -5.97
C PHE A 103 0.85 -5.46 -6.93
N GLU A 104 1.49 -5.55 -8.09
CA GLU A 104 1.28 -6.66 -9.04
C GLU A 104 1.70 -8.00 -8.43
N ILE A 105 2.89 -8.06 -7.82
CA ILE A 105 3.37 -9.27 -7.13
C ILE A 105 2.41 -9.68 -6.02
N VAL A 106 1.97 -8.72 -5.20
CA VAL A 106 1.03 -9.01 -4.11
C VAL A 106 -0.31 -9.50 -4.63
N LEU A 107 -0.84 -8.92 -5.72
CA LEU A 107 -2.08 -9.38 -6.35
C LEU A 107 -1.95 -10.80 -6.92
N GLU A 108 -0.76 -11.16 -7.43
CA GLU A 108 -0.46 -12.51 -7.89
C GLU A 108 -0.43 -13.51 -6.72
N LEU A 109 0.23 -13.16 -5.62
CA LEU A 109 0.29 -13.99 -4.41
C LEU A 109 -1.08 -14.17 -3.74
N ALA A 110 -1.98 -13.21 -3.92
CA ALA A 110 -3.31 -13.26 -3.34
C ALA A 110 -4.29 -14.15 -4.12
N LYS A 111 -3.89 -14.73 -5.27
CA LYS A 111 -4.81 -15.45 -6.16
C LYS A 111 -5.51 -16.61 -5.49
#